data_AF-A0A1G2H474-F1
#
_entry.id   AF-A0A1G2H474-F1
#
_cell.length_a   1.000
_cell.length_b   1.000
_cell.length_c   1.000
_cell.angle_alpha   90.00
_cell.angle_beta   90.00
_cell.angle_gamma   90.00
#
_symmetry.space_group_name_H-M   'P 1'
#
loop_
_entity.id
_entity.type
_entity.pdbx_description
1 polymer ?
#
loop_
_entity_poly.entity_id
_entity_poly.type
_entity_poly.pdbx_seq_one_letter_code
_entity_poly.pdbx_strand_id
1 'polypeptide(L)'
;MDRAKPILYLILLVVLVGGGYFLITYYRSNPEDTPSSGVSSSVSDRYDTQFVEYFSRKLQTEVVKKNGQPIEGFTPDMFLSVFPGLRASDFDGVEAFQGVYQLGDSGTLSFVRRSTGGPIHSAEAAISPNGMEMLLSNVASRNQIVVVNTGTIDTLIQTLLLR
;
A
#
# COMPACT_ATOMS: atom_id res chain seq x y z
N MET A 1 -35.73 36.00 -3.24
CA MET A 1 -36.05 34.65 -3.77
C MET A 1 -34.75 33.86 -3.89
N ASP A 2 -34.47 33.02 -2.90
CA ASP A 2 -33.25 32.21 -2.77
C ASP A 2 -33.18 31.13 -3.86
N ARG A 3 -32.40 31.35 -4.91
CA ARG A 3 -32.19 30.36 -6.00
C ARG A 3 -31.06 29.35 -5.73
N ALA A 4 -30.38 29.43 -4.59
CA ALA A 4 -29.22 28.57 -4.27
C ALA A 4 -29.61 27.21 -3.66
N LYS A 5 -30.78 27.12 -3.00
CA LYS A 5 -31.25 25.89 -2.34
C LYS A 5 -31.56 24.72 -3.29
N PRO A 6 -32.21 24.89 -4.46
CA PRO A 6 -32.55 23.75 -5.32
C PRO A 6 -31.34 23.07 -5.96
N ILE A 7 -30.26 23.80 -6.22
CA ILE A 7 -29.04 23.25 -6.84
C ILE A 7 -28.30 22.35 -5.84
N LEU A 8 -28.25 22.73 -4.57
CA LEU A 8 -27.65 21.92 -3.52
C LEU A 8 -28.37 20.59 -3.33
N TYR A 9 -29.71 20.60 -3.35
CA TYR A 9 -30.49 19.35 -3.26
C TYR A 9 -30.29 18.45 -4.47
N LEU A 10 -30.08 19.01 -5.67
CA LEU A 10 -29.85 18.24 -6.89
C LEU A 10 -28.47 17.58 -6.90
N ILE A 11 -27.43 18.29 -6.41
CA ILE A 11 -26.09 17.71 -6.22
C ILE A 11 -26.13 16.61 -5.15
N LEU A 12 -26.81 16.85 -4.03
CA LEU A 12 -26.91 15.87 -2.95
C LEU A 12 -27.68 14.62 -3.40
N LEU A 13 -28.70 14.78 -4.24
CA LEU A 13 -29.44 13.66 -4.84
C LEU A 13 -28.56 12.86 -5.81
N VAL A 14 -27.75 13.51 -6.65
CA VAL A 14 -26.81 12.82 -7.55
C VAL A 14 -25.73 12.06 -6.77
N VAL A 15 -25.21 12.63 -5.68
CA VAL A 15 -24.23 11.96 -4.81
C VAL A 15 -24.85 10.77 -4.08
N LEU A 16 -26.09 10.88 -3.60
CA LEU A 16 -26.79 9.77 -2.94
C LEU A 16 -27.16 8.64 -3.90
N VAL A 17 -27.63 8.98 -5.11
CA VAL A 17 -27.97 7.98 -6.13
C VAL A 17 -26.70 7.32 -6.69
N GLY A 18 -25.65 8.10 -6.95
CA GLY A 18 -24.35 7.59 -7.41
C GLY A 18 -23.63 6.76 -6.35
N GLY A 19 -23.59 7.23 -5.10
CA GLY A 19 -23.00 6.51 -3.97
C GLY A 19 -23.77 5.23 -3.63
N GLY A 20 -25.10 5.27 -3.67
CA GLY A 20 -25.95 4.09 -3.48
C GLY A 20 -25.76 3.06 -4.59
N TYR A 21 -25.70 3.48 -5.85
CA TYR A 21 -25.44 2.58 -6.98
C TYR A 21 -24.03 1.97 -6.94
N PHE A 22 -23.02 2.75 -6.57
CA PHE A 22 -21.64 2.27 -6.39
C PHE A 22 -21.53 1.25 -5.24
N LEU A 23 -22.15 1.51 -4.09
CA LEU A 23 -22.17 0.57 -2.97
C LEU A 23 -22.92 -0.72 -3.32
N ILE A 24 -24.08 -0.63 -3.96
CA ILE A 24 -24.86 -1.83 -4.35
C ILE A 24 -24.08 -2.68 -5.35
N THR A 25 -23.42 -2.07 -6.35
CA THR A 25 -22.61 -2.83 -7.31
C THR A 25 -21.36 -3.42 -6.69
N TYR A 26 -20.70 -2.68 -5.79
CA TYR A 26 -19.54 -3.16 -5.01
C TYR A 26 -19.88 -4.34 -4.09
N TYR A 27 -21.02 -4.29 -3.37
CA TYR A 27 -21.45 -5.39 -2.51
C TYR A 27 -22.03 -6.58 -3.29
N ARG A 28 -22.66 -6.33 -4.45
CA ARG A 28 -23.22 -7.41 -5.29
C ARG A 28 -22.15 -8.21 -6.02
N SER A 29 -20.93 -7.70 -6.16
CA SER A 29 -19.79 -8.44 -6.76
C SER A 29 -19.02 -9.33 -5.78
N ASN A 30 -19.30 -9.27 -4.47
CA ASN A 30 -18.63 -10.07 -3.45
C ASN A 30 -19.62 -10.97 -2.69
N PRO A 31 -20.08 -12.09 -3.26
CA PRO A 31 -20.75 -13.11 -2.46
C PRO A 31 -19.68 -13.96 -1.75
N GLU A 32 -19.61 -13.83 -0.42
CA GLU A 32 -19.70 -14.92 0.57
C GLU A 32 -18.91 -14.61 1.85
N ASP A 33 -19.67 -14.27 2.91
CA ASP A 33 -19.31 -14.64 4.27
C ASP A 33 -19.56 -16.14 4.44
N THR A 34 -18.49 -16.93 4.50
CA THR A 34 -18.51 -18.23 5.20
C THR A 34 -17.30 -18.28 6.13
N PRO A 35 -17.47 -18.40 7.47
CA PRO A 35 -16.34 -18.50 8.38
C PRO A 35 -15.72 -19.90 8.28
N SER A 36 -14.78 -20.08 7.36
CA SER A 36 -13.98 -21.29 7.26
C SER A 36 -12.92 -21.30 8.37
N SER A 37 -13.29 -21.90 9.50
CA SER A 37 -12.33 -22.49 10.43
C SER A 37 -11.66 -23.67 9.72
N GLY A 38 -10.56 -23.39 9.03
CA GLY A 38 -9.82 -24.39 8.26
C GLY A 38 -8.36 -23.99 8.17
N VAL A 39 -7.53 -24.63 8.98
CA VAL A 39 -6.08 -24.71 8.76
C VAL A 39 -5.88 -25.34 7.39
N SER A 40 -5.70 -24.51 6.36
CA SER A 40 -5.32 -24.95 5.02
C SER A 40 -3.82 -24.72 4.85
N SER A 41 -3.08 -25.78 5.14
CA SER A 41 -1.65 -25.91 4.82
C SER A 41 -1.46 -26.04 3.31
N SER A 42 -1.64 -24.94 2.61
CA SER A 42 -1.13 -24.69 1.27
C SER A 42 -0.49 -23.32 1.35
N VAL A 43 0.84 -23.26 1.31
CA VAL A 43 1.61 -22.01 1.33
C VAL A 43 1.12 -21.17 0.16
N SER A 44 0.21 -20.23 0.40
CA SER A 44 0.00 -19.13 -0.53
C SER A 44 1.16 -18.19 -0.29
N ASP A 45 2.05 -18.04 -1.27
CA ASP A 45 3.19 -17.12 -1.24
C ASP A 45 2.79 -15.62 -1.11
N ARG A 46 1.50 -15.36 -0.88
CA ARG A 46 0.88 -14.04 -0.79
C ARG A 46 0.30 -13.83 0.59
N TYR A 47 0.46 -12.61 1.10
CA TYR A 47 -0.17 -12.20 2.34
C TYR A 47 -1.65 -11.92 2.12
N ASP A 48 -2.45 -12.10 3.16
CA ASP A 48 -3.81 -11.58 3.17
C ASP A 48 -3.77 -10.06 2.92
N THR A 49 -4.60 -9.59 1.99
CA THR A 49 -4.76 -8.17 1.66
C THR A 49 -4.91 -7.30 2.91
N GLN A 50 -5.63 -7.77 3.93
CA GLN A 50 -5.84 -7.01 5.17
C GLN A 50 -4.51 -6.73 5.92
N PHE A 51 -3.55 -7.65 5.84
CA PHE A 51 -2.23 -7.52 6.46
C PHE A 51 -1.34 -6.56 5.68
N VAL A 52 -1.37 -6.64 4.35
CA VAL A 52 -0.65 -5.71 3.47
C VAL A 52 -1.17 -4.29 3.66
N GLU A 53 -2.50 -4.09 3.70
CA GLU A 53 -3.11 -2.78 3.93
C GLU A 53 -2.81 -2.23 5.33
N TYR A 54 -2.84 -3.07 6.36
CA TYR A 54 -2.50 -2.66 7.73
C TYR A 54 -1.03 -2.20 7.81
N PHE A 55 -0.10 -2.98 7.27
CA PHE A 55 1.32 -2.64 7.16
C PHE A 55 1.51 -1.33 6.39
N SER A 56 0.90 -1.22 5.21
CA SER A 56 1.04 -0.06 4.33
C SER A 56 0.58 1.22 5.01
N ARG A 57 -0.61 1.18 5.62
CA ARG A 57 -1.18 2.33 6.32
C ARG A 57 -0.29 2.79 7.47
N LYS A 58 0.28 1.86 8.25
CA LYS A 58 1.17 2.21 9.36
C LYS A 58 2.46 2.84 8.86
N LEU A 59 3.12 2.27 7.85
CA LEU A 59 4.34 2.84 7.27
C LEU A 59 4.10 4.25 6.74
N GLN A 60 3.06 4.40 5.92
CA GLN A 60 2.71 5.68 5.31
C GLN A 60 2.33 6.72 6.38
N THR A 61 1.64 6.32 7.45
CA THR A 61 1.28 7.22 8.55
C THR A 61 2.53 7.82 9.22
N GLU A 62 3.57 7.03 9.46
CA GLU A 62 4.80 7.58 10.06
C GLU A 62 5.56 8.50 9.09
N VAL A 63 5.58 8.19 7.80
CA VAL A 63 6.11 9.09 6.78
C VAL A 63 5.34 10.42 6.78
N VAL A 64 4.00 10.36 6.77
CA VAL A 64 3.14 11.55 6.77
C VAL A 64 3.36 12.40 8.01
N LYS A 65 3.50 11.78 9.19
CA LYS A 65 3.77 12.50 10.44
C LYS A 65 5.09 13.28 10.39
N LYS A 66 6.12 12.72 9.75
CA LYS A 66 7.49 13.29 9.76
C LYS A 66 7.76 14.23 8.58
N ASN A 67 7.29 13.86 7.39
CA ASN A 67 7.64 14.51 6.13
C ASN A 67 6.42 15.17 5.44
N GLY A 68 5.20 14.97 5.96
CA GLY A 68 3.97 15.42 5.31
C GLY A 68 3.43 14.45 4.26
N GLN A 69 2.25 14.75 3.72
CA GLN A 69 1.59 13.92 2.70
C GLN A 69 2.24 14.13 1.32
N PRO A 70 2.85 13.10 0.70
CA PRO A 70 3.34 13.23 -0.66
C PRO A 70 2.18 13.28 -1.65
N ILE A 71 2.30 14.14 -2.66
CA ILE A 71 1.30 14.31 -3.73
C ILE A 71 1.53 13.34 -4.90
N GLU A 72 2.73 12.78 -5.03
CA GLU A 72 3.12 11.82 -6.08
C GLU A 72 3.12 10.37 -5.58
N GLY A 73 2.76 10.14 -4.32
CA GLY A 73 2.81 8.83 -3.66
C GLY A 73 4.10 8.59 -2.89
N PHE A 74 4.27 7.36 -2.38
CA PHE A 74 5.36 7.02 -1.46
C PHE A 74 6.49 6.28 -2.18
N THR A 75 7.71 6.77 -2.04
CA THR A 75 8.93 6.18 -2.61
C THR A 75 9.84 5.61 -1.51
N PRO A 76 10.79 4.70 -1.83
CA PRO A 76 11.71 4.12 -0.86
C PRO A 76 12.50 5.13 -0.04
N ASP A 77 12.97 6.23 -0.64
CA ASP A 77 13.74 7.27 0.04
C ASP A 77 12.93 7.91 1.18
N MET A 78 11.63 8.11 0.99
CA MET A 78 10.75 8.63 2.03
C MET A 78 10.69 7.67 3.22
N PHE A 79 10.52 6.37 2.96
CA PHE A 79 10.51 5.35 4.01
C PHE A 79 11.88 5.23 4.71
N LEU A 80 12.98 5.19 3.96
CA LEU A 80 14.35 5.13 4.50
C LEU A 80 14.68 6.35 5.37
N SER A 81 14.11 7.52 5.08
CA SER A 81 14.29 8.73 5.90
C SER A 81 13.58 8.68 7.26
N VAL A 82 12.56 7.82 7.39
CA VAL A 82 11.70 7.73 8.57
C VAL A 82 12.02 6.51 9.41
N PHE A 83 12.34 5.38 8.78
CA PHE A 83 12.57 4.10 9.43
C PHE A 83 14.06 3.72 9.36
N PRO A 84 14.85 4.00 10.42
CA PRO A 84 16.28 3.71 10.42
C PRO A 84 16.60 2.21 10.34
N GLY A 85 15.64 1.35 10.73
CA GLY A 85 15.77 -0.09 10.60
C GLY A 85 15.50 -0.64 9.18
N LEU A 86 14.99 0.18 8.25
CA LEU A 86 14.87 -0.21 6.83
C LEU A 86 16.22 -0.15 6.13
N ARG A 87 16.41 -1.01 5.14
CA ARG A 87 17.61 -1.07 4.31
C ARG A 87 17.23 -0.92 2.84
N ALA A 88 18.13 -0.39 2.03
CA ALA A 88 17.94 -0.33 0.57
C ALA A 88 17.59 -1.71 -0.03
N SER A 89 18.19 -2.78 0.50
CA SER A 89 17.89 -4.17 0.11
C SER A 89 16.46 -4.62 0.37
N ASP A 90 15.72 -3.98 1.28
CA ASP A 90 14.30 -4.30 1.51
C ASP A 90 13.42 -3.86 0.34
N PHE A 91 13.92 -2.95 -0.48
CA PHE A 91 13.25 -2.41 -1.65
C PHE A 91 13.74 -3.02 -2.96
N ASP A 92 14.69 -3.96 -2.92
CA ASP A 92 15.13 -4.64 -4.13
C ASP A 92 13.99 -5.49 -4.70
N GLY A 93 13.70 -5.30 -5.98
CA GLY A 93 12.58 -5.91 -6.68
C GLY A 93 11.20 -5.30 -6.35
N VAL A 94 11.08 -4.33 -5.44
CA VAL A 94 9.78 -3.75 -5.07
C VAL A 94 9.15 -3.01 -6.25
N GLU A 95 7.90 -3.35 -6.55
CA GLU A 95 7.16 -2.79 -7.68
C GLU A 95 6.64 -1.36 -7.41
N ALA A 96 6.92 -0.46 -8.35
CA ALA A 96 6.34 0.88 -8.42
C ALA A 96 5.31 0.95 -9.56
N PHE A 97 4.52 2.02 -9.63
CA PHE A 97 3.42 2.14 -10.60
C PHE A 97 3.86 1.94 -12.06
N GLN A 98 5.03 2.41 -12.47
CA GLN A 98 5.53 2.25 -13.85
C GLN A 98 6.93 1.62 -13.91
N GLY A 99 7.31 0.85 -12.90
CA GLY A 99 8.64 0.24 -12.87
C GLY A 99 8.90 -0.61 -11.65
N VAL A 100 10.18 -0.81 -11.37
CA VAL A 100 10.66 -1.63 -10.26
C VAL A 100 11.91 -1.01 -9.68
N TYR A 101 12.10 -1.14 -8.38
CA TYR A 101 13.34 -0.75 -7.72
C TYR A 101 14.38 -1.88 -7.83
N GLN A 102 15.62 -1.51 -8.14
CA GLN A 102 16.74 -2.45 -8.26
C GLN A 102 17.92 -1.97 -7.44
N LEU A 103 18.50 -2.86 -6.66
CA LEU A 103 19.73 -2.61 -5.93
C LEU A 103 20.93 -2.98 -6.80
N GLY A 104 21.76 -1.98 -7.15
CA GLY A 104 23.01 -2.23 -7.87
C GLY A 104 24.12 -2.76 -6.97
N ASP A 105 25.20 -3.25 -7.57
CA ASP A 105 26.38 -3.80 -6.85
C ASP A 105 27.04 -2.80 -5.89
N SER A 106 26.88 -1.49 -6.13
CA SER A 106 27.34 -0.42 -5.25
C SER A 106 26.49 -0.23 -3.99
N GLY A 107 25.39 -0.97 -3.84
CA GLY A 107 24.38 -0.79 -2.80
C GLY A 107 23.43 0.38 -3.06
N THR A 108 23.44 0.93 -4.28
CA THR A 108 22.56 2.04 -4.67
C THR A 108 21.23 1.52 -5.20
N LEU A 109 20.13 1.92 -4.57
CA LEU A 109 18.78 1.62 -5.04
C LEU A 109 18.39 2.58 -6.16
N SER A 110 17.99 2.04 -7.32
CA SER A 110 17.59 2.84 -8.49
C SER A 110 16.21 2.42 -8.98
N PHE A 111 15.41 3.38 -9.43
CA PHE A 111 14.14 3.10 -10.12
C PHE A 111 14.41 2.74 -11.57
N VAL A 112 13.91 1.58 -12.00
CA VAL A 112 13.99 1.12 -13.39
C VAL A 112 12.57 1.08 -13.97
N ARG A 113 12.31 2.00 -14.91
CA ARG A 113 11.02 2.07 -15.60
C ARG A 113 10.79 0.82 -16.44
N ARG A 114 9.58 0.28 -16.39
CA ARG A 114 9.14 -0.79 -17.30
C ARG A 114 8.85 -0.17 -18.67
N SER A 115 9.43 -0.73 -19.73
CA SER A 115 9.21 -0.22 -21.09
C SER A 115 7.80 -0.57 -21.58
N THR A 116 6.78 0.17 -21.13
CA THR A 116 5.37 -0.14 -21.40
C THR A 116 4.76 0.70 -22.53
N GLY A 117 5.51 1.61 -23.17
CA GLY A 117 5.03 2.42 -24.29
C GLY A 117 3.85 3.37 -23.97
N GLY A 118 3.41 3.40 -22.72
CA GLY A 118 2.31 4.25 -22.24
C GLY A 118 2.77 5.61 -21.73
N PRO A 119 1.82 6.51 -21.41
CA PRO A 119 2.13 7.83 -20.86
C PRO A 119 2.88 7.74 -19.54
N ILE A 120 3.89 8.59 -19.35
CA ILE A 120 4.60 8.74 -18.08
C ILE A 120 3.75 9.62 -17.16
N HIS A 121 3.62 9.22 -15.89
CA HIS A 121 2.90 9.98 -14.87
C HIS A 121 3.81 10.40 -13.72
N SER A 122 3.45 11.48 -13.01
CA SER A 122 4.25 11.99 -11.89
C SER A 122 4.44 10.99 -10.75
N ALA A 123 3.49 10.05 -10.59
CA ALA A 123 3.55 9.00 -9.58
C ALA A 123 4.30 7.73 -10.03
N GLU A 124 5.05 7.76 -11.13
CA GLU A 124 5.63 6.56 -11.74
C GLU A 124 6.51 5.70 -10.81
N ALA A 125 7.23 6.37 -9.92
CA ALA A 125 8.15 5.75 -8.98
C ALA A 125 7.48 5.41 -7.64
N ALA A 126 6.25 5.87 -7.38
CA ALA A 126 5.59 5.51 -6.14
C ALA A 126 5.33 4.01 -6.06
N ILE A 127 5.58 3.44 -4.88
CA ILE A 127 5.40 2.02 -4.61
C ILE A 127 3.93 1.67 -4.79
N SER A 128 3.68 0.65 -5.62
CA SER A 128 2.35 0.15 -5.92
C SER A 128 1.79 -0.68 -4.76
N PRO A 129 0.48 -0.99 -4.73
CA PRO A 129 -0.07 -1.92 -3.74
C PRO A 129 0.63 -3.29 -3.72
N ASN A 130 0.98 -3.83 -4.89
CA ASN A 130 1.76 -5.07 -5.00
C ASN A 130 3.19 -4.87 -4.46
N GLY A 131 3.81 -3.73 -4.74
CA GLY A 131 5.11 -3.38 -4.18
C GLY A 131 5.10 -3.30 -2.64
N MET A 132 3.98 -2.89 -2.03
CA MET A 132 3.86 -2.90 -0.56
C MET A 132 3.78 -4.31 0.01
N GLU A 133 3.15 -5.26 -0.70
CA GLU A 133 3.19 -6.68 -0.34
C GLU A 133 4.63 -7.22 -0.42
N MET A 134 5.33 -6.90 -1.51
CA MET A 134 6.74 -7.29 -1.69
C MET A 134 7.63 -6.71 -0.59
N LEU A 135 7.44 -5.43 -0.25
CA LEU A 135 8.17 -4.80 0.85
C LEU A 135 7.89 -5.51 2.17
N LEU A 136 6.62 -5.82 2.49
CA LEU A 136 6.26 -6.58 3.69
C LEU A 136 6.97 -7.93 3.72
N SER A 137 6.99 -8.67 2.61
CA SER A 137 7.69 -9.96 2.51
C SER A 137 9.20 -9.82 2.75
N ASN A 138 9.83 -8.83 2.12
CA ASN A 138 11.26 -8.56 2.25
C ASN A 138 11.63 -8.21 3.70
N VAL A 139 10.89 -7.29 4.34
CA VAL A 139 11.18 -6.87 5.71
C VAL A 139 10.87 -7.96 6.73
N ALA A 140 9.78 -8.72 6.55
CA ALA A 140 9.42 -9.83 7.42
C ALA A 140 10.48 -10.93 7.36
N SER A 141 10.89 -11.32 6.15
CA SER A 141 11.92 -12.33 5.91
C SER A 141 13.27 -11.92 6.49
N ARG A 142 13.72 -10.69 6.25
CA ARG A 142 14.99 -10.18 6.78
C ARG A 142 15.02 -10.16 8.31
N ASN A 143 13.90 -9.82 8.95
CA ASN A 143 13.79 -9.76 10.40
C ASN A 143 13.37 -11.11 11.02
N GLN A 144 13.19 -12.16 10.20
CA GLN A 144 12.75 -13.49 10.63
C GLN A 144 11.42 -13.47 11.41
N ILE A 145 10.50 -12.60 10.99
CA ILE A 145 9.16 -12.46 11.57
C ILE A 145 8.14 -13.13 10.66
N VAL A 146 7.37 -14.08 11.20
CA VAL A 146 6.24 -14.67 10.50
C VAL A 146 5.00 -13.82 10.76
N VAL A 147 4.40 -13.30 9.69
CA VAL A 147 3.19 -12.48 9.78
C VAL A 147 1.97 -13.40 9.88
N VAL A 148 1.34 -13.42 11.05
CA VAL A 148 0.13 -14.25 11.31
C VAL A 148 -1.06 -13.42 11.79
N ASN A 149 -0.82 -12.16 12.17
CA ASN A 149 -1.84 -11.20 12.59
C ASN A 149 -1.27 -9.77 12.60
N THR A 150 -2.13 -8.78 12.86
CA THR A 150 -1.74 -7.36 12.97
C THR A 150 -0.73 -7.08 14.09
N GLY A 151 -0.73 -7.87 15.18
CA GLY A 151 0.25 -7.73 16.27
C GLY A 151 1.68 -8.06 15.85
N THR A 152 1.86 -9.07 14.99
CA THR A 152 3.18 -9.37 14.39
C THR A 152 3.65 -8.25 13.46
N ILE A 153 2.74 -7.59 12.76
CA ILE A 153 3.05 -6.42 11.93
C ILE A 153 3.45 -5.22 12.80
N ASP A 154 2.75 -4.98 13.91
CA ASP A 154 3.13 -3.91 14.84
C ASP A 154 4.54 -4.14 15.42
N THR A 155 4.89 -5.38 15.75
CA THR A 155 6.23 -5.74 16.23
C THR A 155 7.30 -5.52 15.15
N LEU A 156 7.00 -5.88 13.90
CA LEU A 156 7.87 -5.60 12.75
C LEU A 156 8.09 -4.10 12.59
N ILE A 157 7.03 -3.28 12.61
CA ILE A 157 7.14 -1.81 12.48
C ILE A 157 7.96 -1.20 13.62
N GLN A 158 7.74 -1.63 14.87
CA GLN A 158 8.54 -1.17 16.00
C GLN A 158 10.01 -1.51 15.84
N THR A 159 10.32 -2.70 15.32
CA THR A 159 11.70 -3.10 15.00
C THR A 159 12.34 -2.17 13.97
N LEU A 160 11.57 -1.67 13.01
CA LEU A 160 12.04 -0.73 11.99
C LEU A 160 12.26 0.69 12.52
N LEU A 161 11.61 1.08 13.63
CA LEU A 161 11.72 2.40 14.24
C LEU A 161 12.84 2.51 15.29
N LEU A 162 13.19 1.42 15.96
CA LEU A 162 14.05 1.42 17.15
C LEU A 162 15.53 1.10 16.88
N ARG A 163 15.93 0.84 15.63
CA ARG A 163 17.31 0.48 15.27
C ARG A 163 18.16 1.66 14.85
#